data_AF-R1FMM7-F1
#
_entry.id   AF-R1FMM7-F1
#
_cell.length_a   1.000
_cell.length_b   1.000
_cell.length_c   1.000
_cell.angle_alpha   90.00
_cell.angle_beta   90.00
_cell.angle_gamma   90.00
#
_symmetry.space_group_name_H-M   'P 1'
#
loop_
_entity.id
_entity.type
_entity.pdbx_description
1 polymer ?
#
loop_
_entity_poly.entity_id
_entity_poly.type
_entity_poly.pdbx_seq_one_letter_code
_entity_poly.pdbx_strand_id
1 'polypeptide(L)'
;MSTTGALILRLSDDLVLHVFSFLRAEMLARVCALSRRMCAIASEDLLWYGLLCEELGHGRLPGPSMSHVVGEWRRRWIAWRRLEVVGCETRSVQGEEEEVPQASHAPSPS
;
A
#
# COMPACT_ATOMS: atom_id res chain seq x y z
N MET A 1 -21.74 -31.93 -5.28
CA MET A 1 -21.32 -30.60 -5.78
C MET A 1 -21.09 -29.72 -4.57
N SER A 2 -19.83 -29.45 -4.22
CA SER A 2 -19.48 -28.77 -2.97
C SER A 2 -19.77 -27.27 -3.07
N THR A 3 -20.79 -26.79 -2.37
CA THR A 3 -21.22 -25.37 -2.32
C THR A 3 -20.34 -24.51 -1.40
N THR A 4 -19.15 -25.00 -1.04
CA THR A 4 -18.22 -24.36 -0.09
C THR A 4 -17.61 -23.05 -0.60
N GLY A 5 -17.75 -22.72 -1.89
CA GLY A 5 -17.00 -21.65 -2.55
C GLY A 5 -17.41 -20.20 -2.27
N ALA A 6 -18.51 -19.92 -1.57
CA ALA A 6 -19.01 -18.54 -1.42
C ALA A 6 -19.55 -18.20 -0.02
N LEU A 7 -18.94 -18.73 1.04
CA LEU A 7 -19.38 -18.46 2.42
C LEU A 7 -19.33 -16.97 2.77
N ILE A 8 -18.33 -16.23 2.27
CA ILE A 8 -18.19 -14.79 2.50
C ILE A 8 -19.34 -13.97 1.91
N LEU A 9 -19.97 -14.43 0.82
CA LEU A 9 -21.11 -13.74 0.21
C LEU A 9 -22.38 -13.84 1.07
N ARG A 10 -22.42 -14.78 2.02
CA ARG A 10 -23.57 -15.00 2.92
C ARG A 10 -23.45 -14.29 4.27
N LEU A 11 -22.27 -13.75 4.59
CA LEU A 11 -22.05 -12.97 5.81
C LEU A 11 -22.74 -11.61 5.72
N SER A 12 -23.06 -11.00 6.86
CA SER A 12 -23.51 -9.60 6.92
C SER A 12 -22.38 -8.65 6.52
N ASP A 13 -22.74 -7.42 6.12
CA ASP A 13 -21.76 -6.40 5.70
C ASP A 13 -20.76 -6.09 6.84
N ASP A 14 -21.21 -6.04 8.09
CA ASP A 14 -20.34 -5.81 9.26
C ASP A 14 -19.30 -6.92 9.46
N LEU A 15 -19.71 -8.19 9.27
CA LEU A 15 -18.78 -9.32 9.39
C LEU A 15 -17.78 -9.34 8.23
N VAL A 16 -18.21 -8.97 7.03
CA VAL A 16 -17.30 -8.83 5.89
C VAL A 16 -16.33 -7.68 6.13
N LEU A 17 -16.80 -6.54 6.65
CA LEU A 17 -15.97 -5.40 7.01
C LEU A 17 -14.92 -5.78 8.07
N HIS A 18 -15.33 -6.54 9.09
CA HIS A 18 -14.42 -7.06 10.10
C HIS A 18 -13.40 -8.04 9.52
N VAL A 19 -13.79 -8.91 8.58
CA VAL A 19 -12.83 -9.76 7.86
C VAL A 19 -11.85 -8.91 7.06
N PHE A 20 -12.33 -7.84 6.42
CA PHE A 20 -11.50 -6.92 5.63
C PHE A 20 -10.45 -6.20 6.47
N SER A 21 -10.72 -5.91 7.75
CA SER A 21 -9.74 -5.27 8.63
C SER A 21 -8.53 -6.14 8.95
N PHE A 22 -8.57 -7.44 8.68
CA PHE A 22 -7.39 -8.33 8.82
C PHE A 22 -6.64 -8.52 7.49
N LEU A 23 -7.11 -7.93 6.40
CA LEU A 23 -6.44 -8.05 5.10
C LEU A 23 -5.37 -6.98 4.94
N ARG A 24 -4.30 -7.31 4.23
CA ARG A 24 -3.38 -6.29 3.71
C ARG A 24 -4.13 -5.37 2.74
N ALA A 25 -3.73 -4.09 2.68
CA ALA A 25 -4.39 -3.11 1.82
C ALA A 25 -4.36 -3.52 0.34
N GLU A 26 -3.28 -4.17 -0.10
CA GLU A 26 -3.17 -4.71 -1.45
C GLU A 26 -4.20 -5.82 -1.73
N MET A 27 -4.44 -6.71 -0.75
CA MET A 27 -5.45 -7.76 -0.90
C MET A 27 -6.85 -7.16 -0.94
N LEU A 28 -7.13 -6.18 -0.07
CA LEU A 28 -8.40 -5.47 -0.07
C LEU A 28 -8.68 -4.78 -1.42
N ALA A 29 -7.67 -4.16 -2.03
CA ALA A 29 -7.79 -3.55 -3.35
C ALA A 29 -8.21 -4.55 -4.44
N ARG A 30 -7.73 -5.80 -4.37
CA ARG A 30 -8.14 -6.88 -5.27
C ARG A 30 -9.57 -7.34 -4.97
N VAL A 31 -9.95 -7.43 -3.70
CA VAL A 31 -11.32 -7.81 -3.27
C VAL A 31 -12.37 -6.80 -3.75
N CYS A 32 -12.04 -5.51 -3.77
CA CYS A 32 -12.91 -4.47 -4.33
C CYS A 32 -13.33 -4.75 -5.79
N ALA A 33 -12.49 -5.42 -6.58
CA ALA A 33 -12.77 -5.71 -7.99
C ALA A 33 -13.70 -6.93 -8.18
N LEU A 34 -13.97 -7.70 -7.12
CA LEU A 34 -14.72 -8.96 -7.25
C LEU A 34 -16.22 -8.75 -7.41
N SER A 35 -16.80 -7.75 -6.74
CA SER A 35 -18.23 -7.42 -6.89
C SER A 35 -18.55 -6.02 -6.39
N ARG A 36 -19.72 -5.49 -6.80
CA ARG A 36 -20.24 -4.20 -6.31
C ARG A 36 -20.40 -4.16 -4.79
N ARG A 37 -20.88 -5.25 -4.17
CA ARG A 37 -21.05 -5.36 -2.72
C ARG A 37 -19.71 -5.25 -2.00
N MET A 38 -18.71 -6.00 -2.46
CA MET A 38 -17.37 -5.96 -1.85
C MET A 38 -16.71 -4.58 -2.02
N CYS A 39 -16.90 -3.92 -3.16
CA CYS A 39 -16.43 -2.56 -3.38
C CYS A 39 -17.10 -1.54 -2.45
N ALA A 40 -18.41 -1.69 -2.18
CA ALA A 40 -19.14 -0.81 -1.28
C ALA A 40 -18.68 -0.97 0.18
N ILE A 41 -18.57 -2.21 0.67
CA ILE A 41 -18.09 -2.47 2.05
C ILE A 41 -16.65 -2.00 2.22
N ALA A 42 -15.79 -2.33 1.25
CA ALA A 42 -14.40 -1.87 1.25
C ALA A 42 -14.24 -0.38 0.93
N SER A 43 -15.32 0.40 0.76
CA SER A 43 -15.20 1.86 0.60
C SER A 43 -15.07 2.60 1.93
N GLU A 44 -15.22 1.89 3.05
CA GLU A 44 -15.11 2.45 4.39
C GLU A 44 -13.75 3.11 4.64
N ASP A 45 -13.78 4.38 5.00
CA ASP A 45 -12.56 5.20 4.99
C ASP A 45 -11.67 4.87 6.19
N LEU A 46 -12.28 4.55 7.34
CA LEU A 46 -11.57 4.10 8.54
C LEU A 46 -10.89 2.75 8.36
N LEU A 47 -11.45 1.87 7.51
CA LEU A 47 -10.82 0.60 7.16
C LEU A 47 -9.49 0.86 6.46
N TRP A 48 -9.49 1.69 5.41
CA TRP A 48 -8.25 2.04 4.71
C TRP A 48 -7.27 2.78 5.62
N TYR A 49 -7.74 3.70 6.46
CA TYR A 49 -6.85 4.36 7.44
C TYR A 49 -6.12 3.36 8.33
N GLY A 50 -6.85 2.43 8.95
CA GLY A 50 -6.28 1.41 9.82
C GLY A 50 -5.24 0.54 9.11
N LEU A 51 -5.55 0.08 7.89
CA LEU A 51 -4.62 -0.72 7.10
C LEU A 51 -3.35 0.04 6.72
N LEU A 52 -3.46 1.34 6.40
CA LEU A 52 -2.28 2.15 6.10
C LEU A 52 -1.45 2.41 7.37
N CYS A 53 -2.08 2.59 8.53
CA CYS A 53 -1.36 2.71 9.80
C CYS A 53 -0.55 1.44 10.12
N GLU A 54 -1.10 0.26 9.82
CA GLU A 54 -0.36 -1.00 9.95
C GLU A 54 0.80 -1.12 8.96
N GLU A 55 0.60 -0.75 7.69
CA GLU A 55 1.65 -0.87 6.65
C GLU A 55 2.77 0.19 6.78
N LEU A 56 2.43 1.43 7.13
CA LEU A 56 3.37 2.56 7.16
C LEU A 56 3.88 2.91 8.56
N GLY A 57 3.24 2.39 9.59
CA GLY A 57 3.46 2.74 10.98
C GLY A 57 2.68 3.99 11.41
N HIS A 58 2.15 3.92 12.63
CA HIS A 58 1.25 4.89 13.24
C HIS A 58 1.77 6.35 13.29
N GLY A 59 3.09 6.56 13.23
CA GLY A 59 3.71 7.88 13.30
C GLY A 59 3.92 8.59 11.95
N ARG A 60 3.67 7.90 10.82
CA ARG A 60 3.92 8.47 9.47
C ARG A 60 2.69 9.07 8.81
N LEU A 61 1.51 8.81 9.35
CA LEU A 61 0.25 9.27 8.79
C LEU A 61 -0.33 10.39 9.65
N PRO A 62 -0.89 11.44 9.03
CA PRO A 62 -1.72 12.37 9.78
C PRO A 62 -2.89 11.61 10.43
N GLY A 63 -3.35 12.07 11.58
CA GLY A 63 -4.53 11.50 12.24
C GLY A 63 -5.71 11.40 11.27
N PRO A 64 -6.67 10.50 11.52
CA PRO A 64 -7.81 10.34 10.63
C PRO A 64 -8.51 11.69 10.55
N SER A 65 -8.51 12.30 9.36
CA SER A 65 -9.22 13.54 9.15
C SER A 65 -10.70 13.25 9.39
N MET A 66 -11.35 14.04 10.24
CA MET A 66 -12.81 13.99 10.41
C MET A 66 -13.54 14.54 9.17
N SER A 67 -12.81 14.86 8.07
CA SER A 67 -13.44 15.11 6.78
C SER A 67 -14.22 13.87 6.37
N HIS A 68 -15.54 13.99 6.27
CA HIS A 68 -16.48 12.95 5.84
C HIS A 68 -16.31 12.56 4.34
N VAL A 69 -15.12 12.72 3.77
CA VAL A 69 -14.85 12.47 2.36
C VAL A 69 -14.59 10.99 2.17
N VAL A 70 -15.65 10.25 1.83
CA VAL A 70 -15.58 8.82 1.56
C VAL A 70 -14.48 8.48 0.54
N GLY A 71 -13.66 7.48 0.87
CA GLY A 71 -12.59 6.93 0.04
C GLY A 71 -11.33 7.81 -0.07
N GLU A 72 -11.16 8.79 0.79
CA GLU A 72 -9.93 9.60 0.89
C GLU A 72 -8.70 8.73 1.13
N TRP A 73 -8.78 7.82 2.11
CA TRP A 73 -7.66 6.95 2.48
C TRP A 73 -7.34 5.91 1.41
N ARG A 74 -8.37 5.37 0.74
CA ARG A 74 -8.17 4.51 -0.43
C ARG A 74 -7.42 5.24 -1.56
N ARG A 75 -7.78 6.49 -1.85
CA ARG A 75 -7.09 7.29 -2.89
C ARG A 75 -5.63 7.56 -2.50
N ARG A 76 -5.37 7.89 -1.23
CA ARG A 76 -4.00 8.06 -0.72
C ARG A 76 -3.18 6.79 -0.85
N TRP A 77 -3.74 5.63 -0.54
CA TRP A 77 -3.07 4.34 -0.73
C TRP A 77 -2.70 4.08 -2.19
N ILE A 78 -3.64 4.32 -3.12
CA ILE A 78 -3.37 4.16 -4.56
C ILE A 78 -2.24 5.09 -5.02
N ALA A 79 -2.27 6.35 -4.56
CA ALA A 79 -1.21 7.32 -4.89
C ALA A 79 0.14 6.89 -4.32
N TRP A 80 0.18 6.44 -3.07
CA TRP A 80 1.40 5.95 -2.42
C TRP A 80 1.98 4.72 -3.14
N ARG A 81 1.16 3.73 -3.48
CA ARG A 81 1.61 2.54 -4.24
C ARG A 81 2.18 2.89 -5.60
N ARG A 82 1.62 3.89 -6.29
CA ARG A 82 2.18 4.39 -7.56
C ARG A 82 3.57 5.01 -7.37
N LEU A 83 3.78 5.74 -6.28
CA LEU A 83 5.08 6.33 -5.97
C LEU A 83 6.13 5.28 -5.60
N GLU A 84 5.76 4.22 -4.87
CA GLU A 84 6.68 3.10 -4.59
C GLU A 84 7.18 2.42 -5.86
N VAL A 85 6.29 2.17 -6.82
CA VAL A 85 6.64 1.53 -8.09
C VAL A 85 7.65 2.38 -8.87
N VAL A 86 7.39 3.69 -9.00
CA VAL A 86 8.28 4.63 -9.71
C VAL A 86 9.62 4.81 -8.98
N GLY A 87 9.62 4.80 -7.64
CA GLY A 87 10.84 4.88 -6.83
C GLY A 87 11.74 3.64 -6.97
N CYS A 88 11.16 2.48 -7.27
CA CYS A 88 11.92 1.23 -7.51
C CYS A 88 12.58 1.23 -8.90
N GLU A 89 11.89 1.73 -9.91
CA GLU A 89 12.41 1.87 -11.28
C GLU A 89 13.60 2.84 -11.34
N THR A 90 13.54 3.95 -10.60
CA THR A 90 14.63 4.94 -10.56
C THR A 90 15.86 4.46 -9.79
N ARG A 91 15.69 3.60 -8.77
CA ARG A 91 16.82 3.03 -8.00
C ARG A 91 17.55 1.91 -8.72
N SER A 92 16.90 1.26 -9.68
CA SER A 92 17.48 0.16 -10.46
C SER A 92 18.42 0.63 -11.57
N VAL A 93 18.45 1.93 -11.89
CA VAL A 93 19.26 2.52 -12.97
C VAL A 93 20.59 3.12 -12.46
N GLN A 94 20.83 3.17 -11.15
CA GLN A 94 22.06 3.77 -10.57
C GLN A 94 23.09 2.75 -10.07
N GLY A 95 23.01 1.49 -10.52
CA GLY A 95 23.82 0.39 -10.01
C GLY A 95 24.85 -0.19 -10.97
N GLU A 96 25.48 0.61 -11.83
CA GLU A 96 26.63 0.28 -12.70
C GLU A 96 27.15 1.68 -13.13
N GLU A 97 28.22 2.26 -12.58
CA GLU A 97 29.63 1.94 -12.77
C GLU A 97 30.46 2.55 -11.62
N GLU A 98 31.09 1.70 -10.80
CA GLU A 98 32.26 2.05 -9.98
C GLU A 98 33.46 1.37 -10.65
N GLU A 99 34.23 2.11 -11.46
CA GLU A 99 35.56 1.67 -11.88
C GLU A 99 36.58 2.77 -11.54
N VAL A 100 37.25 2.55 -10.41
CA VAL A 100 38.47 3.24 -10.00
C VAL A 100 39.64 2.76 -10.87
N PRO A 101 40.56 3.65 -11.24
CA PRO A 101 41.97 3.27 -11.17
C PRO A 101 42.78 4.23 -10.29
N GLN A 102 43.53 3.60 -9.38
CA GLN A 102 44.57 4.20 -8.57
C GLN A 102 45.79 4.64 -9.40
N ALA A 103 46.54 5.56 -8.76
CA ALA A 103 47.99 5.74 -8.79
C ALA A 103 48.58 6.77 -9.75
N SER A 104 49.11 7.86 -9.15
CA SER A 104 50.51 8.25 -9.37
C SER A 104 50.96 9.31 -8.37
N HIS A 105 51.73 8.84 -7.39
CA HIS A 105 52.96 9.45 -6.84
C HIS A 105 53.08 10.98 -6.71
N ALA A 106 53.20 11.44 -5.46
CA ALA A 106 53.91 12.66 -5.09
C ALA A 106 55.43 12.52 -5.40
N PRO A 107 56.22 13.62 -5.48
CA PRO A 107 56.60 14.35 -4.26
C PRO A 107 56.74 15.89 -4.42
N SER A 108 56.42 16.63 -3.35
CA SER A 108 57.03 17.94 -3.02
C SER A 108 58.49 17.74 -2.56
N PRO A 109 59.36 18.75 -2.31
CA PRO A 109 59.13 20.21 -2.21
C PRO A 109 60.26 21.10 -2.81
N SER A 110 60.01 22.42 -2.88
CA SER A 110 60.82 23.54 -2.31
C SER A 110 60.33 24.87 -2.84
#